data_AF-A6YFP7-F1
#
_entry.id   AF-A6YFP7-F1
#
_cell.length_a   1.000
_cell.length_b   1.000
_cell.length_c   1.000
_cell.angle_alpha   90.00
_cell.angle_beta   90.00
_cell.angle_gamma   90.00
#
_symmetry.space_group_name_H-M   'P 1'
#
loop_
_entity.id
_entity.type
_entity.pdbx_description
1 polymer ?
#
loop_
_entity_poly.entity_id
_entity_poly.type
_entity_poly.pdbx_seq_one_letter_code
_entity_poly.pdbx_strand_id
1 'polypeptide(L)'
;MTSAANSGDRKTQLHSKIENLNTQEIVIVDNVVTSIQAPAEHTVLKDSWLTAKEWAEAFLALLRVHHGLSREPLGTLQFEAAFNDASEAAGWTVTAAAGATNRFYDTVIVKDGARIVLRPVAEVDCSQSAERKLG
;
A
#
# COMPACT_ATOMS: atom_id res chain seq x y z
N MET A 1 22.27 -8.19 -4.61
CA MET A 1 23.06 -7.12 -3.96
C MET A 1 22.96 -5.86 -4.80
N THR A 2 22.13 -4.89 -4.42
CA THR A 2 22.23 -3.44 -4.71
C THR A 2 20.99 -2.75 -4.13
N SER A 3 21.03 -2.33 -2.86
CA SER A 3 19.92 -1.57 -2.24
C SER A 3 20.37 -0.25 -1.58
N ALA A 4 21.67 -0.07 -1.31
CA ALA A 4 22.17 1.14 -0.66
C ALA A 4 22.48 2.32 -1.61
N ALA A 5 22.47 2.13 -2.94
CA ALA A 5 22.89 3.15 -3.90
C ALA A 5 21.82 4.21 -4.27
N ASN A 6 20.57 4.09 -3.78
CA ASN A 6 19.42 4.73 -4.45
C ASN A 6 18.68 5.83 -3.65
N SER A 7 18.90 5.95 -2.34
CA SER A 7 18.18 6.92 -1.50
C SER A 7 18.75 8.33 -1.56
N GLY A 8 20.09 8.45 -1.62
CA GLY A 8 20.79 9.74 -1.76
C GLY A 8 20.51 10.43 -3.10
N ASP A 9 20.43 9.65 -4.18
CA ASP A 9 20.06 10.13 -5.51
C ASP A 9 18.58 10.58 -5.53
N ARG A 10 17.67 9.75 -5.01
CA ARG A 10 16.23 10.09 -4.96
C ARG A 10 15.92 11.30 -4.09
N LYS A 11 16.65 11.51 -2.98
CA LYS A 11 16.55 12.73 -2.15
C LYS A 11 17.03 13.96 -2.92
N THR A 12 18.16 13.85 -3.61
CA THR A 12 18.69 14.95 -4.44
C THR A 12 17.73 15.31 -5.57
N GLN A 13 17.19 14.31 -6.27
CA GLN A 13 16.16 14.50 -7.29
C GLN A 13 14.89 15.15 -6.73
N LEU A 14 14.45 14.76 -5.52
CA LEU A 14 13.30 15.38 -4.87
C LEU A 14 13.56 16.86 -4.56
N HIS A 15 14.71 17.21 -3.98
CA HIS A 15 15.09 18.60 -3.76
C HIS A 15 15.05 19.41 -5.06
N SER A 16 15.64 18.89 -6.14
CA SER A 16 15.62 19.57 -7.44
C SER A 16 14.21 19.77 -8.00
N LYS A 17 13.28 18.84 -7.77
CA LYS A 17 11.87 19.01 -8.18
C LYS A 17 11.18 20.10 -7.36
N ILE A 18 11.44 20.16 -6.06
CA ILE A 18 10.85 21.15 -5.14
C ILE A 18 11.27 22.58 -5.52
N GLU A 19 12.53 22.80 -5.92
CA GLU A 19 13.03 24.12 -6.33
C GLU A 19 12.29 24.70 -7.55
N ASN A 20 11.64 23.85 -8.37
CA ASN A 20 10.93 24.27 -9.57
C ASN A 20 9.43 24.55 -9.34
N LEU A 21 8.93 24.37 -8.12
CA LEU A 21 7.53 24.56 -7.79
C LEU A 21 7.18 26.04 -7.62
N ASN A 22 5.98 26.42 -8.02
CA ASN A 22 5.44 27.74 -7.70
C ASN A 22 4.94 27.81 -6.24
N THR A 23 4.62 29.02 -5.76
CA THR A 23 4.18 29.24 -4.37
C THR A 23 3.00 28.37 -3.95
N GLN A 24 2.03 28.12 -4.82
CA GLN A 24 0.84 27.33 -4.48
C GLN A 24 1.12 25.83 -4.46
N GLU A 25 1.96 25.36 -5.39
CA GLU A 25 2.40 23.96 -5.43
C GLU A 25 3.23 23.59 -4.19
N ILE A 26 4.05 24.51 -3.69
CA ILE A 26 4.80 24.33 -2.44
C ILE A 26 3.85 24.05 -1.27
N VAL A 27 2.73 24.77 -1.16
CA VAL A 27 1.73 24.55 -0.09
C VAL A 27 1.14 23.14 -0.18
N ILE A 28 0.86 22.65 -1.38
CA ILE A 28 0.33 21.29 -1.57
C ILE A 28 1.37 20.25 -1.16
N VAL A 29 2.62 20.42 -1.58
CA VAL A 29 3.72 19.51 -1.21
C VAL A 29 3.99 19.52 0.29
N ASP A 30 3.93 20.69 0.94
CA ASP A 30 4.06 20.82 2.38
C ASP A 30 2.95 20.07 3.13
N ASN A 31 1.70 20.17 2.66
CA ASN A 31 0.58 19.39 3.21
C ASN A 31 0.79 17.88 3.06
N VAL A 32 1.32 17.42 1.91
CA VAL A 32 1.67 16.00 1.70
C VAL A 32 2.72 15.55 2.72
N VAL A 33 3.82 16.30 2.85
CA VAL A 33 4.93 15.96 3.75
C VAL A 33 4.46 15.98 5.21
N THR A 34 3.72 17.01 5.61
CA THR A 34 3.12 17.13 6.94
C THR A 34 2.22 15.94 7.25
N SER A 35 1.39 15.52 6.28
CA SER A 35 0.52 14.35 6.44
C SER A 35 1.34 13.07 6.68
N ILE A 36 2.39 12.84 5.90
CA ILE A 36 3.28 11.68 6.06
C ILE A 36 3.94 11.68 7.45
N GLN A 37 4.34 12.85 7.96
CA GLN A 37 5.02 13.00 9.24
C GLN A 37 4.10 13.02 10.46
N ALA A 38 2.77 13.08 10.25
CA ALA A 38 1.82 13.07 11.33
C ALA A 38 2.01 11.84 12.23
N PRO A 39 2.01 12.00 13.57
CA PRO A 39 2.09 10.85 14.47
C PRO A 39 0.94 9.88 14.22
N ALA A 40 1.25 8.61 14.03
CA ALA A 40 0.24 7.56 14.03
C ALA A 40 0.78 6.31 14.72
N GLU A 41 -0.01 5.82 15.67
CA GLU A 41 0.19 4.52 16.25
C GLU A 41 -0.17 3.46 15.22
N HIS A 42 0.78 2.56 14.94
CA HIS A 42 0.53 1.40 14.12
C HIS A 42 1.35 0.25 14.68
N THR A 43 0.78 -0.95 14.58
CA THR A 43 1.50 -2.18 14.92
C THR A 43 1.60 -3.01 13.67
N VAL A 44 2.83 -3.28 13.25
CA VAL A 44 3.10 -4.25 12.18
C VAL A 44 2.80 -5.63 12.75
N LEU A 45 1.79 -6.31 12.20
CA LEU A 45 1.46 -7.67 12.61
C LEU A 45 2.66 -8.58 12.35
N LYS A 46 3.15 -9.25 13.40
CA LYS A 46 4.19 -10.26 13.27
C LYS A 46 3.63 -11.50 12.58
N ASP A 47 4.47 -12.20 11.84
CA ASP A 47 4.18 -13.51 11.21
C ASP A 47 3.14 -13.51 10.08
N SER A 48 2.74 -12.34 9.58
CA SER A 48 1.97 -12.24 8.33
C SER A 48 2.90 -11.96 7.15
N TRP A 49 2.72 -12.69 6.06
CA TRP A 49 3.39 -12.40 4.79
C TRP A 49 2.98 -11.03 4.23
N LEU A 50 1.85 -10.48 4.70
CA LEU A 50 1.23 -9.21 4.29
C LEU A 50 1.95 -7.98 4.87
N THR A 51 2.89 -8.12 5.81
CA THR A 51 3.39 -7.00 6.62
C THR A 51 4.92 -6.94 6.66
N ALA A 52 5.57 -7.04 5.49
CA ALA A 52 6.96 -6.61 5.38
C ALA A 52 7.09 -5.15 5.86
N LYS A 53 8.22 -4.81 6.48
CA LYS A 53 8.41 -3.48 7.07
C LYS A 53 8.25 -2.37 6.03
N GLU A 54 8.88 -2.54 4.87
CA GLU A 54 8.87 -1.61 3.76
C GLU A 54 7.45 -1.43 3.19
N TRP A 55 6.69 -2.52 3.10
CA TRP A 55 5.28 -2.50 2.70
C TRP A 55 4.44 -1.69 3.69
N ALA A 56 4.58 -1.98 4.99
CA ALA A 56 3.79 -1.33 6.03
C ALA A 56 4.09 0.17 6.13
N GLU A 57 5.36 0.56 6.01
CA GLU A 57 5.78 1.97 5.99
C GLU A 57 5.20 2.71 4.78
N ALA A 58 5.28 2.12 3.58
CA ALA A 58 4.73 2.71 2.36
C ALA A 58 3.19 2.80 2.42
N PHE A 59 2.52 1.73 2.83
CA PHE A 59 1.07 1.70 2.94
C PHE A 59 0.56 2.73 3.94
N LEU A 60 1.17 2.81 5.13
CA LEU A 60 0.82 3.81 6.13
C LEU A 60 1.03 5.24 5.63
N ALA A 61 2.13 5.51 4.91
CA ALA A 61 2.37 6.83 4.33
C ALA A 61 1.27 7.23 3.34
N LEU A 62 0.84 6.29 2.48
CA LEU A 62 -0.25 6.51 1.51
C LEU A 62 -1.60 6.78 2.21
N LEU A 63 -1.91 6.02 3.27
CA LEU A 63 -3.11 6.23 4.08
C LEU A 63 -3.11 7.61 4.74
N ARG A 64 -1.96 8.02 5.30
CA ARG A 64 -1.81 9.34 5.92
C ARG A 64 -2.01 10.47 4.90
N VAL A 65 -1.43 10.35 3.71
CA VAL A 65 -1.61 11.34 2.64
C VAL A 65 -3.08 11.42 2.22
N HIS A 66 -3.77 10.29 2.02
CA HIS A 66 -5.20 10.29 1.70
C HIS A 66 -6.00 11.06 2.75
N HIS A 67 -5.84 10.72 4.03
CA HIS A 67 -6.62 11.36 5.11
C HIS A 67 -6.20 12.80 5.43
N GLY A 68 -4.96 13.18 5.12
CA GLY A 68 -4.49 14.55 5.29
C GLY A 68 -4.98 15.50 4.19
N LEU A 69 -5.22 14.99 2.98
CA LEU A 69 -5.62 15.79 1.81
C LEU A 69 -7.08 15.63 1.42
N SER A 70 -7.75 14.56 1.87
CA SER A 70 -9.13 14.25 1.57
C SER A 70 -9.95 14.10 2.83
N ARG A 71 -11.18 14.65 2.80
CA ARG A 71 -12.20 14.41 3.83
C ARG A 71 -13.05 13.17 3.53
N GLU A 72 -12.92 12.63 2.33
CA GLU A 72 -13.68 11.45 1.92
C GLU A 72 -13.12 10.19 2.60
N PRO A 73 -14.00 9.25 3.00
CA PRO A 73 -13.57 7.91 3.40
C PRO A 73 -12.68 7.27 2.33
N LEU A 74 -11.73 6.46 2.76
CA LEU A 74 -10.89 5.71 1.84
C LEU A 74 -11.76 4.68 1.10
N GLY A 75 -12.03 4.97 -0.17
CA GLY A 75 -12.80 4.08 -1.04
C GLY A 75 -11.99 2.84 -1.44
N THR A 76 -12.71 1.83 -1.91
CA THR A 76 -12.15 0.54 -2.36
C THR A 76 -11.06 0.71 -3.41
N LEU A 77 -11.22 1.66 -4.35
CA LEU A 77 -10.21 1.94 -5.38
C LEU A 77 -8.93 2.52 -4.80
N GLN A 78 -9.07 3.50 -3.91
CA GLN A 78 -7.94 4.18 -3.29
C GLN A 78 -7.16 3.22 -2.39
N PHE A 79 -7.87 2.33 -1.68
CA PHE A 79 -7.22 1.26 -0.93
C PHE A 79 -6.44 0.33 -1.85
N GLU A 80 -7.05 -0.16 -2.95
CA GLU A 80 -6.39 -1.09 -3.87
C GLU A 80 -5.14 -0.47 -4.50
N ALA A 81 -5.24 0.79 -4.94
CA ALA A 81 -4.09 1.53 -5.46
C ALA A 81 -2.99 1.65 -4.40
N ALA A 82 -3.33 2.08 -3.17
CA ALA A 82 -2.34 2.19 -2.10
C ALA A 82 -1.70 0.85 -1.74
N PHE A 83 -2.48 -0.24 -1.79
CA PHE A 83 -2.01 -1.59 -1.53
C PHE A 83 -0.99 -2.04 -2.60
N ASN A 84 -1.28 -1.77 -3.87
CA ASN A 84 -0.42 -2.10 -5.01
C ASN A 84 0.88 -1.30 -4.95
N ASP A 85 0.79 0.02 -4.73
CA ASP A 85 1.95 0.91 -4.61
C ASP A 85 2.87 0.49 -3.44
N ALA A 86 2.27 0.11 -2.31
CA ALA A 86 3.03 -0.41 -1.16
C ALA A 86 3.71 -1.76 -1.45
N SER A 87 3.06 -2.62 -2.23
CA SER A 87 3.61 -3.90 -2.68
C SER A 87 4.81 -3.70 -3.59
N GLU A 88 4.71 -2.78 -4.55
CA GLU A 88 5.85 -2.39 -5.40
C GLU A 88 6.98 -1.73 -4.59
N ALA A 89 6.65 -0.88 -3.61
CA ALA A 89 7.63 -0.25 -2.73
C ALA A 89 8.40 -1.28 -1.88
N ALA A 90 7.77 -2.40 -1.52
CA ALA A 90 8.40 -3.54 -0.85
C ALA A 90 9.21 -4.43 -1.81
N GLY A 91 9.29 -4.08 -3.09
CA GLY A 91 10.03 -4.82 -4.11
C GLY A 91 9.28 -6.02 -4.69
N TRP A 92 7.97 -6.11 -4.49
CA TRP A 92 7.14 -7.19 -5.04
C TRP A 92 6.68 -6.83 -6.46
N THR A 93 6.52 -7.83 -7.31
CA THR A 93 5.94 -7.60 -8.64
C THR A 93 4.42 -7.60 -8.52
N VAL A 94 3.77 -6.53 -8.97
CA VAL A 94 2.31 -6.38 -8.95
C VAL A 94 1.75 -6.39 -10.37
N THR A 95 0.67 -7.14 -10.58
CA THR A 95 -0.19 -7.00 -11.76
C THR A 95 -1.56 -6.58 -11.27
N ALA A 96 -1.90 -5.31 -11.44
CA ALA A 96 -3.16 -4.74 -10.98
C ALA A 96 -4.36 -5.31 -11.77
N ALA A 97 -5.51 -5.43 -11.10
CA ALA A 97 -6.74 -5.88 -11.72
C ALA A 97 -7.20 -4.97 -12.88
N ALA A 98 -7.68 -5.57 -13.96
CA ALA A 98 -8.19 -4.83 -15.10
C ALA A 98 -9.62 -4.30 -14.81
N GLY A 99 -9.70 -3.01 -14.49
CA GLY A 99 -10.96 -2.27 -14.47
C GLY A 99 -11.74 -2.29 -13.15
N ALA A 100 -12.71 -1.37 -13.07
CA ALA A 100 -13.47 -1.07 -11.85
C ALA A 100 -14.36 -2.20 -11.32
N THR A 101 -14.67 -3.22 -12.13
CA THR A 101 -15.52 -4.36 -11.72
C THR A 101 -14.73 -5.54 -11.17
N ASN A 102 -13.42 -5.61 -11.42
CA ASN A 102 -12.56 -6.74 -11.04
C ASN A 102 -11.61 -6.42 -9.86
N ARG A 103 -11.94 -5.36 -9.10
CA ARG A 103 -11.15 -4.84 -7.97
C ARG A 103 -10.80 -5.94 -6.97
N PHE A 104 -9.54 -6.00 -6.54
CA PHE A 104 -8.94 -7.05 -5.71
C PHE A 104 -8.91 -8.47 -6.31
N TYR A 105 -9.95 -8.89 -7.05
CA TYR A 105 -10.09 -10.27 -7.56
C TYR A 105 -8.92 -10.73 -8.43
N ASP A 106 -8.36 -9.82 -9.24
CA ASP A 106 -7.32 -10.13 -10.22
C ASP A 106 -5.95 -9.54 -9.86
N THR A 107 -5.80 -8.89 -8.71
CA THR A 107 -4.49 -8.37 -8.29
C THR A 107 -3.58 -9.53 -7.93
N VAL A 108 -2.53 -9.70 -8.72
CA VAL A 108 -1.51 -10.74 -8.53
C VAL A 108 -0.24 -10.10 -8.00
N ILE A 109 0.22 -10.61 -6.86
CA ILE A 109 1.50 -10.23 -6.25
C ILE A 109 2.45 -11.42 -6.38
N VAL A 110 3.67 -11.18 -6.84
CA VAL A 110 4.74 -12.19 -6.83
C VAL A 110 5.84 -11.74 -5.88
N LYS A 111 6.07 -12.54 -4.85
CA LYS A 111 7.11 -12.34 -3.83
C LYS A 111 7.92 -13.63 -3.68
N ASP A 112 9.24 -13.57 -3.81
CA ASP A 112 10.15 -14.72 -3.65
C ASP A 112 9.74 -15.95 -4.50
N GLY A 113 9.16 -15.72 -5.67
CA GLY A 113 8.64 -16.77 -6.56
C GLY A 113 7.27 -17.33 -6.16
N ALA A 114 6.72 -16.95 -5.00
CA ALA A 114 5.37 -17.28 -4.59
C ALA A 114 4.35 -16.30 -5.19
N ARG A 115 3.32 -16.85 -5.83
CA ARG A 115 2.18 -16.09 -6.36
C ARG A 115 1.10 -15.98 -5.29
N ILE A 116 0.77 -14.74 -4.92
CA ILE A 116 -0.31 -14.40 -4.02
C ILE A 116 -1.42 -13.76 -4.86
N VAL A 117 -2.65 -14.25 -4.67
CA VAL A 117 -3.85 -13.66 -5.26
C VAL A 117 -4.74 -13.22 -4.13
N LEU A 118 -5.03 -11.92 -4.08
CA LEU A 118 -6.02 -11.41 -3.15
C LEU A 118 -7.40 -11.88 -3.62
N ARG A 119 -8.11 -12.61 -2.77
CA ARG A 119 -9.51 -12.94 -3.01
C ARG A 119 -10.30 -12.36 -1.85
N PRO A 120 -11.46 -11.72 -2.10
CA PRO A 120 -12.35 -11.44 -1.00
C PRO A 120 -12.72 -12.75 -0.32
N VAL A 121 -12.93 -12.69 0.99
CA VAL A 121 -13.59 -13.76 1.71
C VAL A 121 -15.04 -13.75 1.23
N ALA A 122 -15.32 -14.49 0.14
CA ALA A 122 -16.68 -14.99 -0.07
C ALA A 122 -17.03 -15.75 1.22
N GLU A 123 -18.22 -15.44 1.78
CA GLU A 123 -18.79 -16.02 3.00
C GLU A 123 -18.07 -17.30 3.42
N VAL A 124 -17.40 -17.28 4.57
CA VAL A 124 -17.13 -18.54 5.26
C VAL A 124 -18.51 -19.13 5.48
N ASP A 125 -18.89 -20.08 4.65
CA ASP A 125 -20.12 -20.84 4.82
C ASP A 125 -19.97 -21.59 6.13
N CYS A 126 -20.51 -21.00 7.20
CA CYS A 126 -20.43 -21.51 8.55
C CYS A 126 -21.12 -22.88 8.67
N SER A 127 -21.86 -23.30 7.63
CA SER A 127 -22.48 -24.62 7.53
C SER A 127 -21.48 -25.76 7.26
N GLN A 128 -20.27 -25.49 6.75
CA GLN A 128 -19.30 -26.57 6.47
C GLN A 128 -18.35 -26.92 7.63
N SER A 129 -18.42 -26.21 8.75
CA SER A 129 -17.59 -26.51 9.93
C SER A 129 -18.23 -27.51 10.91
N ALA A 130 -19.44 -28.01 10.64
CA ALA A 130 -20.18 -28.88 11.57
C ALA A 130 -20.03 -30.39 11.31
N GLU A 131 -19.52 -30.86 10.16
CA GLU A 131 -19.55 -32.29 9.81
C GLU A 131 -18.19 -33.03 9.87
N ARG A 132 -17.18 -32.46 10.53
CA ARG A 132 -15.91 -33.19 10.80
C ARG A 132 -15.70 -33.54 12.27
N LYS A 133 -16.75 -34.05 12.92
CA LYS A 133 -16.63 -34.94 14.10
C LYS A 133 -17.89 -35.80 14.19
N LEU A 134 -17.91 -36.92 13.47
CA LEU A 134 -18.56 -38.19 13.81
C LEU A 134 -18.42 -39.12 12.60
N GLY A 135 -17.49 -40.05 12.70
CA GLY A 135 -17.10 -41.02 11.68
C GLY A 135 -15.75 -41.61 12.04
#